data_AF-A0AA42ZBF7-F1
#
_entry.id   AF-A0AA42ZBF7-F1
#
_cell.length_a   1.000
_cell.length_b   1.000
_cell.length_c   1.000
_cell.angle_alpha   90.00
_cell.angle_beta   90.00
_cell.angle_gamma   90.00
#
_symmetry.space_group_name_H-M   'P 1'
#
loop_
_entity.id
_entity.type
_entity.pdbx_description
1 polymer ?
#
loop_
_entity_poly.entity_id
_entity_poly.type
_entity_poly.pdbx_seq_one_letter_code
_entity_poly.pdbx_strand_id
1 'polypeptide(L)'
;SLLENKMSINFGASLDPYALDNLNRRINTLNVSNGGSLFRVTSARANVSYNISSKDFQRDRDDDTDEDLEDPYSGESYVASSGGRTDDLFGRSNSFNRGSFDRRDPDSVENPVYGTKIPWDLRLQYALTYSNSTRQNDITNHSLMFSGNVNLSPKWRVGVSSGYDIKRQGFTITQLRFERDLDSFKLNFNWTPFGNFERWYFFIGIKSSLLSDLKWENRSQPPPR
;
A
#
# COMPACT_ATOMS: atom_id res chain seq x y z
N SER A 1 -17.76 -2.32 -18.92
CA SER A 1 -16.34 -2.57 -19.25
C SER A 1 -15.68 -3.12 -17.99
N LEU A 2 -15.12 -4.33 -18.00
CA LEU A 2 -14.79 -5.07 -16.75
C LEU A 2 -13.52 -4.58 -16.01
N LEU A 3 -12.87 -3.50 -16.47
CA LEU A 3 -11.61 -2.99 -15.93
C LEU A 3 -11.56 -1.44 -16.03
N GLU A 4 -12.49 -0.75 -15.37
CA GLU A 4 -12.52 0.72 -15.30
C GLU A 4 -11.29 1.30 -14.57
N ASN A 5 -10.13 1.32 -15.21
CA ASN A 5 -8.91 1.99 -14.72
C ASN A 5 -8.41 1.54 -13.33
N LYS A 6 -8.93 0.43 -12.80
CA LYS A 6 -8.62 -0.14 -11.48
C LYS A 6 -7.36 -0.99 -11.47
N MET A 7 -6.87 -1.38 -12.64
CA MET A 7 -5.66 -2.18 -12.83
C MET A 7 -4.63 -1.40 -13.65
N SER A 8 -3.40 -1.32 -13.15
CA SER A 8 -2.26 -0.80 -13.91
C SER A 8 -1.21 -1.87 -14.07
N ILE A 9 -0.71 -2.03 -15.29
CA ILE A 9 0.32 -3.02 -15.63
C ILE A 9 1.47 -2.27 -16.29
N ASN A 10 2.65 -2.37 -15.69
CA ASN A 10 3.90 -1.89 -16.28
C ASN A 10 4.80 -3.10 -16.51
N PHE A 11 5.00 -3.43 -17.78
CA PHE A 11 5.89 -4.48 -18.22
C PHE A 11 7.03 -3.90 -19.07
N GLY A 12 8.25 -4.35 -18.83
CA GLY A 12 9.41 -4.01 -19.64
C GLY A 12 10.41 -5.13 -19.70
N ALA A 13 10.99 -5.37 -20.86
CA ALA A 13 12.05 -6.35 -21.06
C ALA A 13 13.19 -5.76 -21.89
N SER A 14 14.41 -6.16 -21.59
CA SER A 14 15.59 -5.84 -22.40
C SER A 14 15.99 -7.06 -23.20
N LEU A 15 16.14 -6.87 -24.51
CA LEU A 15 16.48 -7.91 -25.47
C LEU A 15 17.86 -7.63 -26.06
N ASP A 16 18.76 -8.62 -26.05
CA ASP A 16 20.08 -8.53 -26.66
C ASP A 16 20.16 -9.52 -27.84
N PRO A 17 20.42 -9.05 -29.08
CA PRO A 17 20.53 -9.94 -30.24
C PRO A 17 21.83 -10.76 -30.27
N TYR A 18 22.81 -10.45 -29.42
CA TYR A 18 24.12 -11.07 -29.46
C TYR A 18 24.27 -12.25 -28.50
N ALA A 19 25.02 -13.26 -28.91
CA ALA A 19 25.31 -14.45 -28.14
C ALA A 19 26.30 -14.18 -27.00
N LEU A 20 26.43 -15.16 -26.09
CA LEU A 20 27.54 -15.23 -25.14
C LEU A 20 28.47 -16.40 -25.46
N ASP A 21 29.75 -16.24 -25.15
CA ASP A 21 30.73 -17.32 -25.14
C ASP A 21 30.56 -18.28 -23.94
N ASN A 22 31.48 -19.22 -23.81
CA ASN A 22 31.52 -20.19 -22.71
C ASN A 22 31.90 -19.56 -21.36
N LEU A 23 32.45 -18.34 -21.38
CA LEU A 23 32.78 -17.55 -20.19
C LEU A 23 31.67 -16.54 -19.86
N ASN A 24 30.48 -16.67 -20.48
CA ASN A 24 29.33 -15.78 -20.34
C ASN A 24 29.59 -14.32 -20.73
N ARG A 25 30.54 -14.08 -21.62
CA ARG A 25 30.85 -12.75 -22.18
C ARG A 25 30.17 -12.58 -23.52
N ARG A 26 29.64 -11.40 -23.77
CA ARG A 26 28.97 -11.06 -25.04
C ARG A 26 29.97 -11.11 -26.18
N ILE A 27 29.58 -11.78 -27.26
CA ILE A 27 30.39 -11.91 -28.48
C ILE A 27 29.66 -11.29 -29.66
N ASN A 28 30.40 -10.84 -30.67
CA ASN A 28 29.85 -10.22 -31.88
C ASN A 28 29.27 -11.28 -32.86
N THR A 29 28.41 -12.15 -32.36
CA THR A 29 27.73 -13.20 -33.12
C THR A 29 26.26 -13.17 -32.72
N LEU A 30 25.35 -13.23 -33.67
CA LEU A 30 23.92 -13.22 -33.36
C LEU A 30 23.55 -14.47 -32.54
N ASN A 31 22.65 -14.32 -31.58
CA ASN A 31 22.20 -15.43 -30.74
C ASN A 31 21.54 -16.53 -31.57
N VAL A 32 20.80 -16.15 -32.62
CA VAL A 32 20.19 -17.09 -33.58
C VAL A 32 21.24 -17.88 -34.37
N SER A 33 22.35 -17.26 -34.78
CA SER A 33 23.44 -17.95 -35.48
C SER A 33 24.25 -18.86 -34.55
N ASN A 34 24.14 -18.66 -33.24
CA ASN A 34 24.78 -19.49 -32.22
C ASN A 34 23.82 -20.56 -31.65
N GLY A 35 22.77 -20.92 -32.38
CA GLY A 35 21.81 -21.97 -32.01
C GLY A 35 20.80 -21.57 -30.92
N GLY A 36 20.71 -20.29 -30.57
CA GLY A 36 19.75 -19.76 -29.60
C GLY A 36 18.50 -19.13 -30.22
N SER A 37 17.68 -18.49 -29.38
CA SER A 37 16.55 -17.66 -29.79
C SER A 37 16.96 -16.40 -30.56
N LEU A 38 16.00 -15.73 -31.20
CA LEU A 38 16.24 -14.48 -31.95
C LEU A 38 16.92 -13.39 -31.08
N PHE A 39 16.46 -13.24 -29.85
CA PHE A 39 17.06 -12.37 -28.85
C PHE A 39 17.19 -13.11 -27.52
N ARG A 40 18.16 -12.70 -26.71
CA ARG A 40 18.24 -13.07 -25.30
C ARG A 40 17.48 -12.05 -24.47
N VAL A 41 16.59 -12.51 -23.60
CA VAL A 41 16.02 -11.67 -22.56
C VAL A 41 17.09 -11.47 -21.49
N THR A 42 17.65 -10.26 -21.39
CA THR A 42 18.69 -9.91 -20.41
C THR A 42 18.11 -9.44 -19.09
N SER A 43 16.91 -8.85 -19.14
CA SER A 43 16.11 -8.54 -17.97
C SER A 43 14.64 -8.46 -18.36
N ALA A 44 13.76 -8.75 -17.40
CA ALA A 44 12.34 -8.48 -17.51
C ALA A 44 11.82 -7.94 -16.18
N ARG A 45 10.87 -7.03 -16.23
CA ARG A 45 10.27 -6.40 -15.06
C ARG A 45 8.78 -6.26 -15.31
N ALA A 46 8.00 -6.72 -14.35
CA ALA A 46 6.54 -6.65 -14.38
C ALA A 46 6.07 -6.08 -13.05
N ASN A 47 5.31 -4.99 -13.10
CA ASN A 47 4.63 -4.42 -11.95
C ASN A 47 3.14 -4.38 -12.27
N VAL A 48 2.32 -4.97 -11.41
CA VAL A 48 0.86 -5.00 -11.56
C VAL A 48 0.27 -4.40 -10.30
N SER A 49 -0.53 -3.36 -10.41
CA SER A 49 -1.32 -2.82 -9.31
C SER A 49 -2.81 -2.99 -9.57
N TYR A 50 -3.56 -3.23 -8.51
CA TYR A 50 -5.01 -3.38 -8.55
C TYR A 50 -5.64 -2.70 -7.34
N ASN A 51 -6.61 -1.82 -7.59
CA ASN A 51 -7.36 -1.10 -6.56
C ASN A 51 -8.84 -1.47 -6.68
N ILE A 52 -9.45 -1.82 -5.55
CA ILE A 52 -10.86 -2.18 -5.49
C ILE A 52 -11.48 -1.68 -4.18
N SER A 53 -12.74 -1.26 -4.25
CA SER A 53 -13.44 -0.68 -3.11
C SER A 53 -14.91 -1.09 -3.07
N SER A 54 -15.53 -0.91 -1.90
CA SER A 54 -16.97 -1.08 -1.70
C SER A 54 -17.85 -0.23 -2.64
N LYS A 55 -17.35 0.91 -3.15
CA LYS A 55 -18.09 1.76 -4.11
C LYS A 55 -18.24 1.05 -5.46
N ASP A 56 -17.29 0.20 -5.84
CA ASP A 56 -17.28 -0.52 -7.13
C ASP A 56 -18.40 -1.56 -7.28
N PHE A 57 -19.06 -1.90 -6.17
CA PHE A 57 -20.14 -2.88 -6.12
C PHE A 57 -21.51 -2.26 -5.81
N GLN A 58 -21.56 -0.94 -5.61
CA GLN A 58 -22.81 -0.22 -5.41
C GLN A 58 -23.39 0.12 -6.78
N ARG A 59 -24.56 -0.46 -7.09
CA ARG A 59 -25.28 -0.27 -8.35
C ARG A 59 -26.04 1.05 -8.27
N ASP A 60 -25.89 1.89 -9.30
CA ASP A 60 -26.51 3.21 -9.50
C ASP A 60 -27.78 3.45 -8.65
N ARG A 61 -27.58 4.17 -7.54
CA ARG A 61 -28.63 4.96 -6.91
C ARG A 61 -28.00 6.32 -6.69
N ASP A 62 -28.44 7.26 -7.52
CA ASP A 62 -28.25 8.70 -7.52
C ASP A 62 -26.97 9.26 -6.87
N ASP A 63 -26.21 9.92 -7.73
CA ASP A 63 -25.00 10.69 -7.51
C ASP A 63 -25.23 11.80 -6.46
N ASP A 64 -25.18 11.44 -5.18
CA ASP A 64 -24.69 12.37 -4.16
C ASP A 64 -23.17 12.25 -4.18
N THR A 65 -22.59 13.11 -5.00
CA THR A 65 -21.16 13.34 -5.11
C THR A 65 -20.65 13.86 -3.76
N ASP A 66 -20.37 12.96 -2.82
CA ASP A 66 -19.35 13.21 -1.81
C ASP A 66 -18.02 13.26 -2.57
N GLU A 67 -17.75 14.40 -3.20
CA GLU A 67 -16.41 14.79 -3.56
C GLU A 67 -15.60 14.72 -2.27
N ASP A 68 -14.77 13.67 -2.13
CA ASP A 68 -13.63 13.69 -1.24
C ASP A 68 -12.78 14.89 -1.72
N LEU A 69 -13.12 16.10 -1.25
CA LEU A 69 -12.46 17.35 -1.60
C LEU A 69 -10.97 17.13 -1.32
N GLU A 70 -10.18 16.98 -2.38
CA GLU A 70 -8.73 16.96 -2.31
C GLU A 70 -8.29 18.34 -1.83
N ASP A 71 -8.28 18.51 -0.51
CA ASP A 71 -7.78 19.70 0.16
C ASP A 71 -6.29 19.86 -0.22
N PRO A 72 -5.91 20.98 -0.88
CA PRO A 72 -4.53 21.26 -1.28
C PRO A 72 -3.53 21.25 -0.12
N TYR A 73 -4.02 21.31 1.13
CA TYR A 73 -3.25 21.30 2.37
C TYR A 73 -3.35 19.98 3.18
N SER A 74 -3.92 18.93 2.57
CA SER A 74 -3.88 17.57 3.11
C SER A 74 -2.42 17.09 3.25
N GLY A 75 -2.14 16.23 4.23
CA GLY A 75 -0.80 15.63 4.40
C GLY A 75 -0.33 14.88 3.14
N GLU A 76 -1.27 14.43 2.31
CA GLU A 76 -1.00 13.76 1.04
C GLU A 76 -0.39 14.71 0.00
N SER A 77 -0.80 15.99 -0.05
CA SER A 77 -0.18 17.02 -0.90
C SER A 77 1.29 17.29 -0.51
N TYR A 78 1.60 17.32 0.79
CA TYR A 78 2.98 17.47 1.28
C TYR A 78 3.84 16.23 1.00
N VAL A 79 3.27 15.02 1.13
CA VAL A 79 3.96 13.78 0.79
C VAL A 79 4.22 13.71 -0.72
N ALA A 80 3.24 14.07 -1.56
CA ALA A 80 3.39 14.15 -3.01
C ALA A 80 4.47 15.15 -3.43
N SER A 81 4.43 16.37 -2.87
CA SER A 81 5.39 17.44 -3.19
C SER A 81 6.80 17.17 -2.65
N SER A 82 6.94 16.34 -1.61
CA SER A 82 8.23 15.82 -1.12
C SER A 82 8.73 14.61 -1.91
N GLY A 83 8.03 14.16 -2.95
CA GLY A 83 8.37 12.97 -3.73
C GLY A 83 8.08 11.64 -3.03
N GLY A 84 7.31 11.66 -1.94
CA GLY A 84 6.83 10.48 -1.24
C GLY A 84 5.62 9.85 -1.94
N ARG A 85 5.34 8.58 -1.62
CA ARG A 85 4.17 7.87 -2.13
C ARG A 85 2.92 8.37 -1.40
N THR A 86 1.94 8.85 -2.14
CA THR A 86 0.61 9.19 -1.60
C THR A 86 -0.26 7.98 -1.36
N ASP A 87 0.14 6.81 -1.87
CA ASP A 87 -0.57 5.55 -1.63
C ASP A 87 -0.29 4.95 -0.25
N ASP A 88 -1.31 4.26 0.30
CA ASP A 88 -1.24 3.56 1.60
C ASP A 88 -0.64 2.16 1.47
N LEU A 89 0.17 1.87 0.43
CA LEU A 89 0.65 0.51 0.12
C LEU A 89 1.56 -0.05 1.22
N PHE A 90 2.30 0.83 1.91
CA PHE A 90 3.22 0.50 3.00
C PHE A 90 2.74 1.04 4.36
N GLY A 91 1.49 1.49 4.43
CA GLY A 91 0.98 2.26 5.56
C GLY A 91 1.25 3.76 5.41
N ARG A 92 0.27 4.58 5.76
CA ARG A 92 0.40 6.04 5.85
C ARG A 92 1.29 6.44 7.02
N SER A 93 2.23 7.36 6.79
CA SER A 93 2.90 8.08 7.87
C SER A 93 1.90 9.07 8.46
N ASN A 94 1.12 8.64 9.45
CA ASN A 94 0.20 9.55 10.11
C ASN A 94 1.01 10.68 10.77
N SER A 95 0.73 11.91 10.36
CA SER A 95 0.90 13.05 11.26
C SER A 95 0.01 12.75 12.46
N PHE A 96 0.60 12.29 13.57
CA PHE A 96 -0.10 11.71 14.72
C PHE A 96 -1.17 12.61 15.36
N ASN A 97 -1.22 13.88 14.95
CA ASN A 97 -2.19 14.87 15.39
C ASN A 97 -3.40 15.04 14.46
N ARG A 98 -3.46 14.40 13.28
CA ARG A 98 -4.61 14.44 12.36
C ARG A 98 -5.14 13.02 12.17
N GLY A 99 -6.32 12.72 12.73
CA GLY A 99 -7.04 11.46 12.52
C GLY A 99 -7.93 11.51 11.29
N SER A 100 -8.27 10.35 10.72
CA SER A 100 -9.17 10.27 9.55
C SER A 100 -10.58 10.82 9.83
N PHE A 101 -10.93 10.98 11.10
CA PHE A 101 -12.23 11.45 11.58
C PHE A 101 -12.27 12.93 11.94
N ASP A 102 -11.14 13.64 11.97
CA ASP A 102 -11.08 15.06 12.38
C ASP A 102 -11.82 16.00 11.40
N ARG A 103 -12.30 15.48 10.26
CA ARG A 103 -13.01 16.23 9.21
C ARG A 103 -14.35 15.63 8.80
N ARG A 104 -14.84 14.57 9.47
CA ARG A 104 -16.21 14.09 9.28
C ARG A 104 -17.14 14.88 10.16
N ASP A 105 -18.24 15.34 9.60
CA ASP A 105 -19.36 15.84 10.39
C ASP A 105 -19.88 14.69 11.29
N PRO A 106 -19.87 14.83 12.62
CA PRO A 106 -20.34 13.78 13.52
C PRO A 106 -21.80 13.37 13.28
N ASP A 107 -22.59 14.24 12.64
CA ASP A 107 -24.01 14.03 12.36
C ASP A 107 -24.27 13.44 10.95
N SER A 108 -23.25 13.29 10.08
CA SER A 108 -23.45 12.85 8.68
C SER A 108 -23.46 11.35 8.46
N VAL A 109 -23.26 10.53 9.50
CA VAL A 109 -23.24 9.07 9.36
C VAL A 109 -24.37 8.41 10.14
N GLU A 110 -25.58 8.59 9.62
CA GLU A 110 -26.76 7.86 10.08
C GLU A 110 -26.74 6.44 9.47
N ASN A 111 -26.17 5.49 10.20
CA ASN A 111 -26.27 4.08 9.82
C ASN A 111 -27.63 3.52 10.28
N PRO A 112 -28.53 3.11 9.37
CA PRO A 112 -29.77 2.44 9.77
C PRO A 112 -29.45 1.12 10.49
N VAL A 113 -30.21 0.81 11.55
CA VAL A 113 -30.04 -0.37 12.44
C VAL A 113 -29.99 -1.72 11.69
N TYR A 114 -30.42 -1.74 10.41
CA TYR A 114 -30.60 -2.96 9.61
C TYR A 114 -29.83 -2.94 8.27
N GLY A 115 -28.93 -1.98 8.05
CA GLY A 115 -28.18 -1.85 6.79
C GLY A 115 -26.73 -1.46 7.00
N THR A 116 -25.82 -2.43 7.04
CA THR A 116 -24.38 -2.19 7.18
C THR A 116 -23.73 -1.97 5.81
N LYS A 117 -23.85 -0.75 5.27
CA LYS A 117 -22.89 -0.27 4.25
C LYS A 117 -21.55 -0.06 4.96
N ILE A 118 -20.70 -1.08 4.99
CA ILE A 118 -19.35 -1.00 5.56
C ILE A 118 -18.41 -0.61 4.41
N PRO A 119 -17.94 0.65 4.33
CA PRO A 119 -17.04 1.04 3.27
C PRO A 119 -15.66 0.44 3.53
N TRP A 120 -15.09 -0.11 2.47
CA TRP A 120 -13.77 -0.73 2.47
C TRP A 120 -13.02 -0.43 1.17
N ASP A 121 -11.69 -0.43 1.24
CA ASP A 121 -10.78 -0.40 0.11
C ASP A 121 -9.70 -1.47 0.26
N LEU A 122 -9.28 -2.03 -0.87
CA LEU A 122 -8.19 -3.00 -0.98
C LEU A 122 -7.32 -2.61 -2.16
N ARG A 123 -6.01 -2.61 -1.92
CA ARG A 123 -4.97 -2.37 -2.90
C ARG A 123 -4.03 -3.56 -2.93
N LEU A 124 -3.71 -4.03 -4.12
CA LEU A 124 -2.76 -5.11 -4.38
C LEU A 124 -1.67 -4.58 -5.31
N GLN A 125 -0.42 -4.94 -5.03
CA GLN A 125 0.72 -4.64 -5.88
C GLN A 125 1.59 -5.89 -6.00
N TYR A 126 1.78 -6.35 -7.22
CA TYR A 126 2.73 -7.40 -7.55
C TYR A 126 3.93 -6.81 -8.27
N ALA A 127 5.13 -7.26 -7.92
CA ALA A 127 6.37 -6.85 -8.55
C ALA A 127 7.28 -8.06 -8.81
N LEU A 128 7.70 -8.22 -10.05
CA LEU A 128 8.59 -9.27 -10.53
C LEU A 128 9.76 -8.65 -11.29
N THR A 129 10.98 -9.04 -10.95
CA THR A 129 12.19 -8.68 -11.69
C THR A 129 12.99 -9.94 -11.99
N TYR A 130 13.27 -10.15 -13.27
CA TYR A 130 14.10 -11.23 -13.79
C TYR A 130 15.40 -10.65 -14.36
N SER A 131 16.52 -11.30 -14.07
CA SER A 131 17.86 -10.90 -14.50
C SER A 131 18.59 -12.09 -15.15
N ASN A 132 19.09 -11.87 -16.36
CA ASN A 132 19.74 -12.90 -17.16
C ASN A 132 20.74 -12.32 -18.18
N SER A 133 21.44 -11.24 -17.83
CA SER A 133 22.42 -10.61 -18.72
C SER A 133 23.59 -11.53 -19.10
N THR A 134 24.08 -12.34 -18.15
CA THR A 134 25.22 -13.25 -18.28
C THR A 134 24.87 -14.70 -17.89
N ARG A 135 23.64 -15.14 -18.21
CA ARG A 135 23.09 -16.48 -17.83
C ARG A 135 22.80 -16.68 -16.34
N GLN A 136 22.54 -15.61 -15.57
CA GLN A 136 22.17 -15.74 -14.15
C GLN A 136 20.87 -16.53 -13.96
N ASN A 137 19.92 -16.40 -14.91
CA ASN A 137 18.59 -16.98 -14.83
C ASN A 137 17.90 -16.77 -13.46
N ASP A 138 18.04 -15.57 -12.90
CA ASP A 138 17.62 -15.29 -11.53
C ASP A 138 16.41 -14.36 -11.51
N ILE A 139 15.42 -14.72 -10.68
CA ILE A 139 14.33 -13.81 -10.33
C ILE A 139 14.81 -13.02 -9.11
N THR A 140 15.23 -11.77 -9.30
CA THR A 140 15.84 -10.95 -8.24
C THR A 140 14.81 -10.35 -7.29
N ASN A 141 13.62 -10.01 -7.78
CA ASN A 141 12.49 -9.53 -6.98
C ASN A 141 11.24 -10.32 -7.33
N HIS A 142 10.52 -10.80 -6.32
CA HIS A 142 9.25 -11.49 -6.49
C HIS A 142 8.38 -11.22 -5.27
N SER A 143 7.63 -10.13 -5.29
CA SER A 143 6.87 -9.68 -4.12
C SER A 143 5.42 -9.37 -4.45
N LEU A 144 4.55 -9.71 -3.51
CA LEU A 144 3.15 -9.30 -3.48
C LEU A 144 2.96 -8.40 -2.26
N MET A 145 2.46 -7.19 -2.45
CA MET A 145 2.14 -6.25 -1.39
C MET A 145 0.64 -6.00 -1.42
N PHE A 146 0.06 -5.83 -0.24
CA PHE A 146 -1.36 -5.54 -0.11
C PHE A 146 -1.60 -4.56 1.03
N SER A 147 -2.61 -3.73 0.86
CA SER A 147 -3.07 -2.81 1.88
C SER A 147 -4.58 -2.66 1.77
N GLY A 148 -5.27 -2.59 2.88
CA GLY A 148 -6.71 -2.38 2.88
C GLY A 148 -7.19 -1.69 4.14
N ASN A 149 -8.28 -0.95 4.00
CA ASN A 149 -8.94 -0.30 5.12
C ASN A 149 -10.42 -0.67 5.14
N VAL A 150 -10.99 -0.72 6.34
CA VAL A 150 -12.41 -0.99 6.58
C VAL A 150 -12.91 -0.05 7.67
N ASN A 151 -14.03 0.63 7.41
CA ASN A 151 -14.71 1.42 8.43
C ASN A 151 -15.79 0.55 9.09
N LEU A 152 -15.39 -0.21 10.13
CA LEU A 152 -16.28 -1.16 10.82
C LEU A 152 -17.55 -0.49 11.39
N SER A 153 -17.45 0.78 11.76
CA SER A 153 -18.58 1.63 12.18
C SER A 153 -18.25 3.09 11.84
N PRO A 154 -19.20 4.04 11.96
CA PRO A 154 -18.98 5.46 11.66
C PRO A 154 -17.73 6.06 12.32
N LYS A 155 -17.38 5.52 13.49
CA LYS A 155 -16.32 5.99 14.38
C LYS A 155 -15.18 4.95 14.54
N TRP A 156 -15.15 3.87 13.75
CA TRP A 156 -14.07 2.86 13.79
C TRP A 156 -13.50 2.68 12.40
N ARG A 157 -12.18 2.82 12.25
CA ARG A 157 -11.44 2.48 11.04
C ARG A 157 -10.32 1.52 11.40
N VAL A 158 -10.23 0.43 10.65
CA VAL A 158 -9.16 -0.56 10.78
C VAL A 158 -8.45 -0.67 9.44
N GLY A 159 -7.13 -0.63 9.48
CA GLY A 159 -6.25 -0.75 8.33
C GLY A 159 -5.27 -1.89 8.51
N VAL A 160 -4.94 -2.57 7.42
CA VAL A 160 -3.86 -3.54 7.36
C VAL A 160 -2.98 -3.22 6.16
N SER A 161 -1.67 -3.34 6.30
CA SER A 161 -0.75 -3.38 5.17
C SER A 161 0.31 -4.43 5.42
N SER A 162 0.64 -5.20 4.39
CA SER A 162 1.66 -6.24 4.46
C SER A 162 2.18 -6.55 3.06
N GLY A 163 3.15 -7.43 2.99
CA GLY A 163 3.57 -8.05 1.74
C GLY A 163 4.18 -9.41 1.99
N TYR A 164 4.37 -10.16 0.92
CA TYR A 164 4.98 -11.46 0.91
C TYR A 164 6.07 -11.48 -0.16
N ASP A 165 7.30 -11.70 0.26
CA ASP A 165 8.43 -11.94 -0.63
C ASP A 165 8.43 -13.43 -0.98
N ILE A 166 8.01 -13.74 -2.21
CA ILE A 166 7.86 -15.10 -2.72
C ILE A 166 9.23 -15.77 -2.91
N LYS A 167 10.29 -14.99 -3.21
CA LYS A 167 11.65 -15.53 -3.31
C LYS A 167 12.18 -15.96 -1.94
N ARG A 168 11.93 -15.17 -0.90
CA ARG A 168 12.37 -15.44 0.48
C ARG A 168 11.36 -16.25 1.29
N GLN A 169 10.19 -16.54 0.72
CA GLN A 169 9.10 -17.30 1.34
C GLN A 169 8.63 -16.71 2.69
N GLY A 170 8.57 -15.39 2.79
CA GLY A 170 8.30 -14.72 4.05
C GLY A 170 7.46 -13.46 3.92
N PHE A 171 6.71 -13.14 4.97
CA PHE A 171 6.04 -11.86 5.08
C PHE A 171 7.06 -10.73 5.25
N THR A 172 6.82 -9.62 4.57
CA THR A 172 7.48 -8.35 4.81
C THR A 172 6.81 -7.66 6.01
N ILE A 173 7.10 -6.36 6.22
CA ILE A 173 6.53 -5.60 7.33
C ILE A 173 5.00 -5.67 7.26
N THR A 174 4.41 -6.22 8.31
CA THR A 174 2.97 -6.26 8.51
C THR A 174 2.58 -5.21 9.53
N GLN A 175 1.65 -4.33 9.19
CA GLN A 175 1.18 -3.27 10.06
C GLN A 175 -0.34 -3.32 10.15
N LEU A 176 -0.82 -3.35 11.39
CA LEU A 176 -2.22 -3.23 11.76
C LEU A 176 -2.44 -1.83 12.34
N ARG A 177 -3.49 -1.16 11.87
CA ARG A 177 -3.84 0.22 12.23
C ARG A 177 -5.26 0.23 12.74
N PHE A 178 -5.49 0.81 13.89
CA PHE A 178 -6.82 0.95 14.48
C PHE A 178 -7.00 2.41 14.86
N GLU A 179 -8.04 3.03 14.32
CA GLU A 179 -8.44 4.39 14.65
C GLU A 179 -9.87 4.35 15.20
N ARG A 180 -10.06 4.94 16.38
CA ARG A 180 -11.35 5.04 17.04
C ARG A 180 -11.63 6.48 17.44
N ASP A 181 -12.76 6.97 16.98
CA ASP A 181 -13.35 8.22 17.39
C ASP A 181 -14.24 8.01 18.63
N LEU A 182 -13.95 8.73 19.72
CA LEU A 182 -14.67 8.73 20.98
C LEU A 182 -15.34 10.09 21.25
N ASP A 183 -15.68 10.84 20.20
CA ASP A 183 -16.23 12.20 20.22
C ASP A 183 -15.27 13.23 20.78
N SER A 184 -15.07 13.25 22.10
CA SER A 184 -14.13 14.15 22.77
C SER A 184 -12.68 13.69 22.66
N PHE A 185 -12.46 12.39 22.47
CA PHE A 185 -11.14 11.78 22.36
C PHE A 185 -10.94 11.10 21.01
N LYS A 186 -9.70 11.03 20.55
CA LYS A 186 -9.26 10.21 19.42
C LYS A 186 -8.26 9.18 19.91
N LEU A 187 -8.42 7.95 19.45
CA LEU A 187 -7.54 6.83 19.74
C LEU A 187 -6.90 6.32 18.45
N ASN A 188 -5.57 6.17 18.48
CA ASN A 188 -4.81 5.54 17.40
C ASN A 188 -3.93 4.43 17.97
N PHE A 189 -4.07 3.22 17.44
CA PHE A 189 -3.23 2.08 17.78
C PHE A 189 -2.59 1.51 16.50
N ASN A 190 -1.26 1.54 16.43
CA ASN A 190 -0.48 0.96 15.34
C ASN A 190 0.34 -0.20 15.88
N TRP A 191 0.27 -1.35 15.23
CA TRP A 191 0.92 -2.56 15.68
C TRP A 191 1.63 -3.28 14.54
N THR A 192 2.92 -3.54 14.73
CA THR A 192 3.74 -4.42 13.90
C THR A 192 3.99 -5.69 14.72
N PRO A 193 3.32 -6.81 14.42
CA PRO A 193 3.25 -7.97 15.30
C PRO A 193 4.47 -8.88 15.28
N PHE A 194 5.32 -8.80 14.27
CA PHE A 194 6.48 -9.68 14.12
C PHE A 194 7.56 -9.07 13.22
N GLY A 195 8.74 -9.70 13.23
CA GLY A 195 9.88 -9.33 12.41
C GLY A 195 10.79 -8.30 13.08
N ASN A 196 11.81 -7.83 12.35
CA ASN A 196 12.84 -6.94 12.90
C ASN A 196 12.33 -5.56 13.37
N PHE A 197 11.10 -5.22 13.01
CA PHE A 197 10.45 -3.95 13.36
C PHE A 197 9.23 -4.17 14.25
N GLU A 198 9.14 -5.29 14.97
CA GLU A 198 8.09 -5.55 15.96
C GLU A 198 8.00 -4.40 16.95
N ARG A 199 6.82 -3.77 17.01
CA ARG A 199 6.53 -2.62 17.87
C ARG A 199 5.05 -2.36 17.92
N TRP A 200 4.62 -1.65 18.96
CA TRP A 200 3.30 -1.06 19.01
C TRP A 200 3.39 0.40 19.45
N TYR A 201 2.42 1.16 18.99
CA TYR A 201 2.25 2.56 19.31
C TYR A 201 0.80 2.79 19.64
N PHE A 202 0.53 3.32 20.83
CA PHE A 202 -0.81 3.69 21.26
C PHE A 202 -0.84 5.18 21.58
N PHE A 203 -1.88 5.84 21.10
CA PHE A 203 -2.14 7.25 21.34
C PHE A 203 -3.61 7.47 21.68
N ILE A 204 -3.85 8.27 22.72
CA ILE A 204 -5.17 8.83 23.02
C ILE A 204 -5.02 10.31 23.37
N GLY A 205 -5.87 11.16 22.76
CA GLY A 205 -5.83 12.60 23.01
C GLY A 205 -7.17 13.27 22.75
N ILE A 206 -7.37 14.46 23.31
CA ILE A 206 -8.58 15.26 23.12
C ILE A 206 -8.62 15.81 21.69
N LYS A 207 -9.79 15.85 21.05
CA LYS A 207 -9.95 16.40 19.69
C LYS A 207 -9.88 17.93 19.61
N SER A 208 -10.35 18.62 20.64
CA SER A 208 -10.45 20.09 20.68
C SER A 208 -9.10 20.77 20.89
N SER A 209 -8.81 21.77 20.06
CA SER A 209 -7.62 22.65 20.19
C SER A 209 -7.66 23.59 21.39
N LEU A 210 -8.83 23.74 22.06
CA LEU A 210 -8.99 24.60 23.24
C LEU A 210 -8.54 23.92 24.55
N LEU A 211 -8.28 22.60 24.54
CA LEU A 211 -7.91 21.81 25.73
C LEU A 211 -6.88 20.72 25.40
N SER A 212 -5.74 21.09 24.81
CA SER A 212 -4.67 20.16 24.44
C SER A 212 -3.79 19.67 25.61
N ASP A 213 -4.13 20.02 26.86
CA ASP A 213 -3.26 19.83 28.03
C ASP A 213 -3.20 18.38 28.55
N LEU A 214 -4.16 17.53 28.16
CA LEU A 214 -4.16 16.09 28.47
C LEU A 214 -3.92 15.26 27.21
N LYS A 215 -2.64 15.13 26.85
CA LYS A 215 -2.16 14.23 25.80
C LYS A 215 -1.45 13.03 26.44
N TRP A 216 -1.92 11.80 26.17
CA TRP A 216 -1.20 10.59 26.59
C TRP A 216 -0.68 9.80 25.39
N GLU A 217 0.60 9.48 25.42
CA GLU A 217 1.31 8.79 24.35
C GLU A 217 2.17 7.68 24.94
N ASN A 218 2.05 6.45 24.43
CA ASN A 218 2.88 5.33 24.84
C ASN A 218 3.39 4.56 23.62
N ARG A 219 4.68 4.21 23.65
CA ARG A 219 5.39 3.52 22.57
C ARG A 219 6.09 2.31 23.15
N SER A 220 6.03 1.16 22.49
CA SER A 220 6.84 0.01 22.89
C SER A 220 8.32 0.35 22.80
N GLN A 221 9.07 0.12 23.87
CA GLN A 221 10.53 0.16 23.84
C GLN A 221 11.04 -1.07 23.06
N PRO A 222 12.05 -0.94 22.19
CA PRO A 222 12.70 -2.12 21.61
C PRO A 222 13.26 -3.01 22.74
N PRO A 223 13.23 -4.34 22.62
CA PRO A 223 13.89 -5.19 23.59
C PRO A 223 15.38 -4.81 23.68
N PRO A 224 15.97 -4.73 24.89
CA PRO A 224 17.41 -4.49 25.03
C PRO A 224 18.16 -5.59 24.27
N ARG A 225 19.14 -5.18 23.46
CA ARG A 225 20.02 -6.09 22.70
C ARG A 225 20.99 -6.82 23.61
#